data_AF-A0A8X6JPV9-F1
#
_entry.id   AF-A0A8X6JPV9-F1
#
_cell.length_a   1.000
_cell.length_b   1.000
_cell.length_c   1.000
_cell.angle_alpha   90.00
_cell.angle_beta   90.00
_cell.angle_gamma   90.00
#
_symmetry.space_group_name_H-M   'P 1'
#
loop_
_entity.id
_entity.type
_entity.pdbx_description
1 polymer ?
#
loop_
_entity_poly.entity_id
_entity_poly.type
_entity_poly.pdbx_seq_one_letter_code
_entity_poly.pdbx_strand_id
1 'polypeptide(L)'
;MDLKFWPSLQLIAYARVARGILFTFDLEILKRDFMYEGRINQSFGQHIEERVSAISVPLFEATFKQLKFKSSKSTDQHSYLPIPNKIQKQLVGVVLALRLEIASWFNSHGEITAFIANFDVCSTLSWYSTGIIDRFETARVLIRNENLDIVVRLYFACQYHFVEDAQMIYTKMTGYGEIPFPIHVLRSIHTSYRLNELKIGFTRIMNSKQWLRLFEKIISQEGMGEDRISRERFIQNCMGIRFFFNRLNGERMKYLCLFFCLKLKGIHHYDLYSCLSEMNAEELNDIVTRLPQEELYRIFESFSCWPFQIMFLDVVNRFRTLVTKDIFLDLLCLIIHKLGRQWRDYPYEEILKDLWKAFSSQYGKYVEEDETLNGITKYVIEAPIPFNIEDFLNVINRCDTLKIRILKYFCFFW
;
A
#
# COMPACT_ATOMS: atom_id res chain seq x y z
N MET A 1 -0.04 -24.15 2.87
CA MET A 1 -1.10 -23.13 2.87
C MET A 1 -1.11 -22.47 1.51
N ASP A 2 -2.24 -22.55 0.82
CA ASP A 2 -2.49 -21.80 -0.41
C ASP A 2 -2.73 -20.34 0.01
N LEU A 3 -1.87 -19.40 -0.35
CA LEU A 3 -2.02 -17.97 0.00
C LEU A 3 -3.14 -17.30 -0.80
N LYS A 4 -4.17 -18.03 -1.21
CA LYS A 4 -5.31 -17.49 -1.95
C LYS A 4 -6.20 -16.70 -1.02
N PHE A 5 -6.09 -15.38 -1.12
CA PHE A 5 -7.03 -14.45 -0.51
C PHE A 5 -8.40 -14.53 -1.19
N TRP A 6 -9.40 -14.99 -0.44
CA TRP A 6 -10.80 -14.92 -0.83
C TRP A 6 -11.51 -13.92 0.09
N PRO A 7 -11.79 -12.69 -0.35
CA PRO A 7 -12.49 -11.72 0.48
C PRO A 7 -13.85 -12.27 0.90
N SER A 8 -14.26 -12.03 2.14
CA SER A 8 -15.59 -12.41 2.59
C SER A 8 -16.66 -11.66 1.77
N LEU A 9 -17.83 -12.27 1.55
CA LEU A 9 -18.95 -11.59 0.87
C LEU A 9 -19.31 -10.25 1.55
N GLN A 10 -19.16 -10.19 2.87
CA GLN A 10 -19.35 -8.98 3.65
C GLN A 10 -18.32 -7.90 3.28
N LEU A 11 -17.04 -8.26 3.17
CA LEU A 11 -15.98 -7.35 2.75
C LEU A 11 -16.25 -6.79 1.35
N ILE A 12 -16.62 -7.66 0.41
CA ILE A 12 -16.98 -7.26 -0.97
C ILE A 12 -18.16 -6.29 -0.96
N ALA A 13 -19.21 -6.59 -0.18
CA ALA A 13 -20.38 -5.74 -0.06
C ALA A 13 -20.02 -4.36 0.53
N TYR A 14 -19.20 -4.32 1.59
CA TYR A 14 -18.75 -3.07 2.18
C TYR A 14 -17.89 -2.26 1.22
N ALA A 15 -16.91 -2.88 0.54
CA ALA A 15 -16.10 -2.20 -0.45
C ALA A 15 -16.97 -1.58 -1.56
N ARG A 16 -17.97 -2.31 -2.05
CA ARG A 16 -18.88 -1.81 -3.09
C ARG A 16 -19.73 -0.62 -2.63
N VAL A 17 -20.28 -0.67 -1.41
CA VAL A 17 -21.08 0.43 -0.85
C VAL A 17 -20.19 1.64 -0.54
N ALA A 18 -19.06 1.42 0.13
CA ALA A 18 -18.08 2.45 0.48
C ALA A 18 -17.59 3.18 -0.77
N ARG A 19 -17.31 2.42 -1.85
CA ARG A 19 -16.96 2.97 -3.15
C ARG A 19 -18.04 3.92 -3.67
N GLY A 20 -19.31 3.48 -3.68
CA GLY A 20 -20.42 4.35 -4.10
C GLY A 20 -20.52 5.65 -3.29
N ILE A 21 -20.31 5.58 -1.97
CA ILE A 21 -20.29 6.77 -1.10
C ILE A 21 -19.14 7.70 -1.49
N LEU A 22 -17.93 7.14 -1.65
CA LEU A 22 -16.73 7.91 -2.00
C LEU A 22 -16.90 8.64 -3.35
N PHE A 23 -17.39 7.94 -4.37
CA PHE A 23 -17.66 8.53 -5.69
C PHE A 23 -18.71 9.63 -5.67
N THR A 24 -19.69 9.55 -4.75
CA THR A 24 -20.82 10.50 -4.73
C THR A 24 -20.52 11.75 -3.91
N PHE A 25 -19.75 11.63 -2.82
CA PHE A 25 -19.66 12.71 -1.82
C PHE A 25 -18.26 13.27 -1.61
N ASP A 26 -17.24 12.60 -2.12
CA ASP A 26 -15.91 12.69 -1.50
C ASP A 26 -14.78 12.92 -2.49
N LEU A 27 -15.01 12.59 -3.76
CA LEU A 27 -14.00 12.77 -4.79
C LEU A 27 -13.55 14.21 -4.96
N GLU A 28 -14.45 15.18 -4.86
CA GLU A 28 -14.07 16.59 -5.00
C GLU A 28 -13.20 17.07 -3.84
N ILE A 29 -13.42 16.53 -2.64
CA ILE A 29 -12.60 16.81 -1.46
C ILE A 29 -11.23 16.19 -1.65
N LEU A 30 -11.17 14.92 -2.01
CA LEU A 30 -9.91 14.22 -2.29
C LEU A 30 -9.13 14.91 -3.40
N LYS A 31 -9.78 15.25 -4.52
CA LYS A 31 -9.18 16.01 -5.62
C LYS A 31 -8.58 17.30 -5.10
N ARG A 32 -9.33 18.10 -4.33
CA ARG A 32 -8.83 19.37 -3.79
C ARG A 32 -7.62 19.16 -2.89
N ASP A 33 -7.70 18.21 -1.96
CA ASP A 33 -6.66 17.97 -0.97
C ASP A 33 -5.38 17.46 -1.67
N PHE A 34 -5.48 16.52 -2.62
CA PHE A 34 -4.32 16.05 -3.39
C PHE A 34 -3.76 17.11 -4.37
N MET A 35 -4.62 17.93 -4.99
CA MET A 35 -4.23 18.93 -5.99
C MET A 35 -3.52 20.15 -5.40
N TYR A 36 -3.94 20.58 -4.20
CA TYR A 36 -3.27 21.66 -3.47
C TYR A 36 -1.90 21.22 -2.96
N GLU A 37 -1.77 19.95 -2.60
CA GLU A 37 -0.61 19.44 -1.89
C GLU A 37 0.45 18.80 -2.79
N GLY A 38 0.08 18.30 -3.98
CA GLY A 38 1.04 17.86 -5.01
C GLY A 38 1.98 18.97 -5.51
N ARG A 39 1.70 20.24 -5.18
CA ARG A 39 2.59 21.39 -5.44
C ARG A 39 3.64 21.60 -4.34
N ILE A 40 3.52 20.95 -3.19
CA ILE A 40 4.33 21.19 -1.98
C ILE A 40 5.13 19.93 -1.62
N ASN A 41 6.25 19.71 -2.35
CA ASN A 41 7.39 18.82 -2.03
C ASN A 41 7.23 17.28 -1.92
N GLN A 42 8.27 16.56 -2.39
CA GLN A 42 8.41 15.09 -2.40
C GLN A 42 8.61 14.41 -1.04
N SER A 43 8.76 15.14 0.07
CA SER A 43 8.75 14.55 1.42
C SER A 43 7.36 14.08 1.86
N PHE A 44 6.35 14.21 0.98
CA PHE A 44 4.95 14.01 1.30
C PHE A 44 4.54 12.55 1.51
N GLY A 45 5.18 11.60 0.82
CA GLY A 45 4.87 10.17 0.94
C GLY A 45 4.91 9.64 2.38
N GLN A 46 5.56 10.40 3.27
CA GLN A 46 5.82 10.07 4.65
C GLN A 46 4.72 10.48 5.64
N HIS A 47 3.80 11.36 5.22
CA HIS A 47 2.75 11.92 6.07
C HIS A 47 1.33 11.65 5.58
N ILE A 48 1.17 10.94 4.45
CA ILE A 48 -0.14 10.74 3.83
C ILE A 48 -1.10 10.03 4.78
N GLU A 49 -0.71 8.94 5.42
CA GLU A 49 -1.64 8.18 6.28
C GLU A 49 -2.10 9.00 7.49
N GLU A 50 -1.21 9.78 8.09
CA GLU A 50 -1.50 10.60 9.26
C GLU A 50 -2.45 11.75 8.92
N ARG A 51 -2.18 12.44 7.80
CA ARG A 51 -2.95 13.60 7.36
C ARG A 51 -4.28 13.18 6.76
N VAL A 52 -4.28 12.10 5.97
CA VAL A 52 -5.51 11.46 5.50
C VAL A 52 -6.31 11.10 6.74
N SER A 53 -5.82 10.36 7.72
CA SER A 53 -6.62 10.02 8.92
C SER A 53 -7.13 11.26 9.68
N ALA A 54 -6.26 12.24 9.97
CA ALA A 54 -6.60 13.43 10.76
C ALA A 54 -7.66 14.34 10.10
N ILE A 55 -7.60 14.51 8.77
CA ILE A 55 -8.56 15.31 8.01
C ILE A 55 -9.80 14.48 7.65
N SER A 56 -9.58 13.20 7.32
CA SER A 56 -10.59 12.34 6.74
C SER A 56 -11.67 11.92 7.70
N VAL A 57 -11.29 11.52 8.92
CA VAL A 57 -12.24 10.94 9.86
C VAL A 57 -13.28 11.97 10.31
N PRO A 58 -12.91 13.19 10.76
CA PRO A 58 -13.90 14.19 11.15
C PRO A 58 -14.78 14.63 9.98
N LEU A 59 -14.18 14.79 8.79
CA LEU A 59 -14.90 15.23 7.59
C LEU A 59 -15.86 14.16 7.07
N PHE A 60 -15.45 12.89 7.08
CA PHE A 60 -16.32 11.78 6.71
C PHE A 60 -17.44 11.60 7.73
N GLU A 61 -17.16 11.69 9.04
CA GLU A 61 -18.20 11.67 10.06
C GLU A 61 -19.18 12.84 9.90
N ALA A 62 -18.71 14.03 9.52
CA ALA A 62 -19.56 15.17 9.19
C ALA A 62 -20.40 14.92 7.92
N THR A 63 -19.81 14.43 6.84
CA THR A 63 -20.51 14.05 5.60
C THR A 63 -21.55 12.95 5.85
N PHE A 64 -21.22 11.96 6.67
CA PHE A 64 -22.14 10.88 7.04
C PHE A 64 -23.27 11.38 7.94
N LYS A 65 -23.00 12.32 8.85
CA LYS A 65 -24.04 13.04 9.60
C LYS A 65 -24.94 13.85 8.66
N GLN A 66 -24.39 14.48 7.63
CA GLN A 66 -25.19 15.19 6.60
C GLN A 66 -26.02 14.23 5.75
N LEU A 67 -25.52 13.04 5.43
CA LEU A 67 -26.27 11.98 4.76
C LEU A 67 -27.49 11.52 5.59
N LYS A 68 -27.31 11.34 6.90
CA LYS A 68 -28.43 11.10 7.84
C LYS A 68 -29.43 12.26 7.87
N PHE A 69 -28.95 13.50 7.71
CA PHE A 69 -29.80 14.69 7.77
C PHE A 69 -30.58 14.94 6.46
N LYS A 70 -30.06 14.50 5.32
CA LYS A 70 -30.79 14.58 4.03
C LYS A 70 -31.90 13.53 3.92
N SER A 71 -31.77 12.36 4.55
CA SER A 71 -32.82 11.33 4.51
C SER A 71 -34.09 11.68 5.32
N SER A 72 -34.05 12.70 6.19
CA SER A 72 -35.19 13.10 7.02
C SER A 72 -36.00 14.27 6.45
N LYS A 73 -35.58 14.89 5.33
CA LYS A 73 -36.23 16.07 4.75
C LYS A 73 -36.85 15.89 3.36
N SER A 74 -36.61 14.77 2.66
CA SER A 74 -37.32 14.47 1.41
C SER A 74 -38.63 13.75 1.71
N THR A 75 -39.76 14.35 1.34
CA THR A 75 -41.12 13.78 1.43
C THR A 75 -41.35 12.56 0.52
N ASP A 76 -40.37 12.16 -0.29
CA ASP A 76 -40.43 10.95 -1.09
C ASP A 76 -40.13 9.72 -0.24
N GLN A 77 -41.19 8.98 0.07
CA GLN A 77 -41.28 7.77 0.90
C GLN A 77 -40.47 6.55 0.41
N HIS A 78 -39.45 6.72 -0.42
CA HIS A 78 -38.45 5.68 -0.64
C HIS A 78 -37.39 5.79 0.45
N SER A 79 -37.80 5.42 1.67
CA SER A 79 -36.97 5.41 2.85
C SER A 79 -35.71 4.57 2.60
N TYR A 80 -34.57 5.23 2.42
CA TYR A 80 -33.29 4.57 2.61
C TYR A 80 -33.30 3.98 4.02
N LEU A 81 -33.33 2.65 4.11
CA LEU A 81 -33.36 1.95 5.38
C LEU A 81 -32.23 2.48 6.26
N PRO A 82 -32.50 2.87 7.53
CA PRO A 82 -31.46 3.38 8.41
C PRO A 82 -30.41 2.29 8.57
N ILE A 83 -29.23 2.50 8.00
CA ILE A 83 -28.11 1.57 8.10
C ILE A 83 -27.82 1.38 9.60
N PRO A 84 -27.79 0.15 10.15
CA PRO A 84 -27.48 -0.07 11.55
C PRO A 84 -26.15 0.58 11.98
N ASN A 85 -26.08 1.17 13.17
CA ASN A 85 -24.88 1.88 13.66
C ASN A 85 -23.59 1.03 13.58
N LYS A 86 -23.69 -0.29 13.80
CA LYS A 86 -22.55 -1.22 13.66
C LYS A 86 -22.02 -1.24 12.22
N ILE A 87 -22.91 -1.31 11.23
CA ILE A 87 -22.55 -1.29 9.80
C ILE A 87 -22.01 0.08 9.41
N GLN A 88 -22.56 1.17 9.93
CA GLN A 88 -22.02 2.51 9.67
C GLN A 88 -20.56 2.63 10.12
N LYS A 89 -20.24 2.17 11.34
CA LYS A 89 -18.86 2.20 11.86
C LYS A 89 -17.89 1.41 10.98
N GLN A 90 -18.32 0.23 10.50
CA GLN A 90 -17.52 -0.58 9.58
C GLN A 90 -17.36 0.10 8.21
N LEU A 91 -18.42 0.69 7.66
CA LEU A 91 -18.36 1.44 6.41
C LEU A 91 -17.40 2.64 6.49
N VAL A 92 -17.35 3.35 7.62
CA VAL A 92 -16.37 4.43 7.85
C VAL A 92 -14.94 3.90 7.70
N GLY A 93 -14.64 2.75 8.33
CA GLY A 93 -13.34 2.11 8.22
C GLY A 93 -12.98 1.75 6.78
N VAL A 94 -13.92 1.13 6.06
CA VAL A 94 -13.70 0.77 4.65
C VAL A 94 -13.52 2.00 3.76
N VAL A 95 -14.30 3.07 3.95
CA VAL A 95 -14.09 4.31 3.18
C VAL A 95 -12.71 4.89 3.43
N LEU A 96 -12.24 4.89 4.69
CA LEU A 96 -10.89 5.35 5.01
C LEU A 96 -9.83 4.49 4.30
N ALA A 97 -9.99 3.16 4.30
CA ALA A 97 -9.09 2.27 3.57
C ALA A 97 -9.09 2.54 2.05
N LEU A 98 -10.26 2.77 1.44
CA LEU A 98 -10.35 3.14 0.02
C LEU A 98 -9.67 4.49 -0.27
N ARG A 99 -9.79 5.47 0.63
CA ARG A 99 -9.09 6.76 0.51
C ARG A 99 -7.57 6.56 0.56
N LEU A 100 -7.08 5.76 1.50
CA LEU A 100 -5.66 5.44 1.62
C LEU A 100 -5.15 4.70 0.38
N GLU A 101 -5.94 3.79 -0.19
CA GLU A 101 -5.61 3.11 -1.45
C GLU A 101 -5.49 4.10 -2.63
N ILE A 102 -6.43 5.06 -2.74
CA ILE A 102 -6.36 6.14 -3.75
C ILE A 102 -5.12 7.01 -3.52
N ALA A 103 -4.86 7.39 -2.27
CA ALA A 103 -3.71 8.20 -1.90
C ALA A 103 -2.39 7.50 -2.25
N SER A 104 -2.29 6.21 -1.91
CA SER A 104 -1.18 5.33 -2.25
C SER A 104 -0.98 5.24 -3.76
N TRP A 105 -2.07 5.11 -4.52
CA TRP A 105 -2.02 5.12 -5.98
C TRP A 105 -1.49 6.46 -6.50
N PHE A 106 -2.01 7.60 -6.05
CA PHE A 106 -1.50 8.91 -6.49
C PHE A 106 -0.04 9.12 -6.11
N ASN A 107 0.37 8.70 -4.91
CA ASN A 107 1.76 8.79 -4.47
C ASN A 107 2.69 7.95 -5.37
N SER A 108 2.24 6.75 -5.76
CA SER A 108 2.97 5.87 -6.69
C SER A 108 3.14 6.49 -8.09
N HIS A 109 2.30 7.48 -8.43
CA HIS A 109 2.31 8.19 -9.72
C HIS A 109 2.52 9.69 -9.55
N GLY A 110 3.15 10.11 -8.45
CA GLY A 110 3.37 11.53 -8.10
C GLY A 110 4.03 12.34 -9.21
N GLU A 111 4.78 11.67 -10.09
CA GLU A 111 5.42 12.17 -11.29
C GLU A 111 4.47 12.81 -12.31
N ILE A 112 3.24 12.28 -12.41
CA ILE A 112 2.25 12.70 -13.42
C ILE A 112 0.99 13.33 -12.82
N THR A 113 0.91 13.47 -11.49
CA THR A 113 -0.25 14.05 -10.79
C THR A 113 -0.64 15.42 -11.33
N ALA A 114 0.34 16.27 -11.63
CA ALA A 114 0.10 17.60 -12.21
C ALA A 114 -0.52 17.55 -13.62
N PHE A 115 -0.21 16.52 -14.41
CA PHE A 115 -0.75 16.37 -15.77
C PHE A 115 -2.15 15.76 -15.77
N ILE A 116 -2.45 14.91 -14.78
CA ILE A 116 -3.77 14.30 -14.60
C ILE A 116 -4.68 15.12 -13.68
N ALA A 117 -4.22 16.28 -13.23
CA ALA A 117 -4.92 17.21 -12.35
C ALA A 117 -6.33 17.59 -12.86
N ASN A 118 -6.43 17.86 -14.15
CA ASN A 118 -7.69 18.24 -14.80
C ASN A 118 -8.49 17.04 -15.30
N PHE A 119 -7.97 15.82 -15.09
CA PHE A 119 -8.58 14.59 -15.51
C PHE A 119 -9.29 13.94 -14.32
N ASP A 120 -10.51 13.44 -14.52
CA ASP A 120 -11.23 12.72 -13.46
C ASP A 120 -10.67 11.30 -13.30
N VAL A 121 -9.44 11.19 -12.83
CA VAL A 121 -8.71 9.93 -12.63
C VAL A 121 -9.53 8.96 -11.79
N CYS A 122 -10.22 9.49 -10.78
CA CYS A 122 -10.99 8.68 -9.87
C CYS A 122 -12.08 7.89 -10.60
N SER A 123 -12.77 8.51 -11.57
CA SER A 123 -13.76 7.84 -12.42
C SER A 123 -13.17 6.72 -13.29
N THR A 124 -11.86 6.74 -13.54
CA THR A 124 -11.14 5.72 -14.32
C THR A 124 -10.48 4.63 -13.50
N LEU A 125 -10.50 4.75 -12.17
CA LEU A 125 -9.95 3.72 -11.29
C LEU A 125 -10.76 2.43 -11.45
N SER A 126 -10.06 1.38 -11.85
CA SER A 126 -10.55 0.01 -11.85
C SER A 126 -10.32 -0.60 -10.48
N TRP A 127 -11.27 -1.39 -9.99
CA TRP A 127 -11.24 -1.92 -8.62
C TRP A 127 -11.43 -3.43 -8.62
N TYR A 128 -10.64 -4.12 -7.80
CA TYR A 128 -10.96 -5.49 -7.41
C TYR A 128 -12.18 -5.51 -6.48
N SER A 129 -12.84 -6.65 -6.37
CA SER A 129 -13.97 -6.86 -5.43
C SER A 129 -13.58 -6.64 -3.97
N THR A 130 -12.28 -6.73 -3.68
CA THR A 130 -11.66 -6.51 -2.37
C THR A 130 -11.55 -5.04 -1.96
N GLY A 131 -11.81 -4.11 -2.89
CA GLY A 131 -11.61 -2.68 -2.67
C GLY A 131 -10.17 -2.19 -2.87
N ILE A 132 -9.30 -3.01 -3.45
CA ILE A 132 -7.98 -2.55 -3.93
C ILE A 132 -8.13 -2.01 -5.36
N ILE A 133 -7.35 -0.99 -5.74
CA ILE A 133 -7.30 -0.55 -7.13
C ILE A 133 -6.61 -1.62 -7.97
N ASP A 134 -7.28 -2.08 -9.04
CA ASP A 134 -6.61 -2.84 -10.10
C ASP A 134 -5.73 -1.88 -10.87
N ARG A 135 -4.47 -1.79 -10.45
CA ARG A 135 -3.49 -0.85 -10.98
C ARG A 135 -3.23 -1.10 -12.47
N PHE A 136 -3.22 -2.36 -12.91
CA PHE A 136 -2.97 -2.72 -14.31
C PHE A 136 -4.14 -2.33 -15.20
N GLU A 137 -5.37 -2.68 -14.80
CA GLU A 137 -6.55 -2.32 -15.59
C GLU A 137 -6.77 -0.80 -15.60
N THR A 138 -6.56 -0.13 -14.47
CA THR A 138 -6.57 1.34 -14.38
C THR A 138 -5.58 1.96 -15.35
N ALA A 139 -4.31 1.51 -15.36
CA ALA A 139 -3.30 2.01 -16.27
C ALA A 139 -3.69 1.75 -17.73
N ARG A 140 -4.23 0.59 -18.06
CA ARG A 140 -4.71 0.25 -19.41
C ARG A 140 -5.84 1.18 -19.88
N VAL A 141 -6.80 1.49 -19.01
CA VAL A 141 -7.88 2.46 -19.29
C VAL A 141 -7.28 3.85 -19.57
N LEU A 142 -6.32 4.30 -18.74
CA LEU A 142 -5.65 5.60 -18.91
C LEU A 142 -4.84 5.67 -20.21
N ILE A 143 -4.11 4.60 -20.57
CA ILE A 143 -3.32 4.50 -21.80
C ILE A 143 -4.19 4.58 -23.05
N ARG A 144 -5.41 4.02 -23.01
CA ARG A 144 -6.35 4.01 -24.15
C ARG A 144 -7.13 5.32 -24.28
N ASN A 145 -7.14 6.16 -23.25
CA ASN A 145 -7.88 7.40 -23.26
C ASN A 145 -7.17 8.47 -24.12
N GLU A 146 -7.68 8.76 -25.31
CA GLU A 146 -7.08 9.74 -26.21
C GLU A 146 -7.19 11.20 -25.75
N ASN A 147 -8.05 11.48 -24.76
CA ASN A 147 -8.12 12.81 -24.14
C ASN A 147 -6.96 13.05 -23.16
N LEU A 148 -6.22 12.00 -22.80
CA LEU A 148 -5.04 12.11 -21.94
C LEU A 148 -3.81 12.46 -22.80
N ASP A 149 -2.96 13.31 -22.26
CA ASP A 149 -1.70 13.70 -22.91
C ASP A 149 -0.89 12.46 -23.31
N ILE A 150 -0.38 12.47 -24.55
CA ILE A 150 0.32 11.31 -25.13
C ILE A 150 1.55 10.88 -24.32
N VAL A 151 2.19 11.81 -23.60
CA VAL A 151 3.34 11.52 -22.74
C VAL A 151 2.91 10.89 -21.42
N VAL A 152 1.78 11.28 -20.85
CA VAL A 152 1.21 10.61 -19.68
C VAL A 152 0.83 9.17 -20.04
N ARG A 153 0.23 8.97 -21.22
CA ARG A 153 -0.08 7.63 -21.74
C ARG A 153 1.18 6.79 -21.93
N LEU A 154 2.24 7.37 -22.51
CA LEU A 154 3.54 6.69 -22.64
C LEU A 154 4.13 6.36 -21.27
N TYR A 155 4.03 7.26 -20.29
CA TYR A 155 4.49 7.02 -18.92
C TYR A 155 3.81 5.80 -18.30
N PHE A 156 2.48 5.72 -18.37
CA PHE A 156 1.76 4.55 -17.86
C PHE A 156 2.15 3.27 -18.59
N ALA A 157 2.28 3.32 -19.92
CA ALA A 157 2.70 2.16 -20.71
C ALA A 157 4.09 1.67 -20.28
N CYS A 158 5.03 2.60 -20.07
CA CYS A 158 6.37 2.32 -19.54
C CYS A 158 6.34 1.76 -18.11
N GLN A 159 5.62 2.42 -17.20
CA GLN A 159 5.58 2.06 -15.79
C GLN A 159 5.02 0.65 -15.59
N TYR A 160 3.95 0.32 -16.31
CA TYR A 160 3.23 -0.97 -16.21
C TYR A 160 3.72 -2.03 -17.19
N HIS A 161 4.78 -1.75 -17.95
CA HIS A 161 5.40 -2.68 -18.89
C HIS A 161 4.43 -3.16 -20.00
N PHE A 162 3.54 -2.28 -20.49
CA PHE A 162 2.70 -2.53 -21.66
C PHE A 162 3.50 -2.25 -22.94
N VAL A 163 4.24 -3.26 -23.39
CA VAL A 163 5.26 -3.15 -24.45
C VAL A 163 4.67 -2.64 -25.76
N GLU A 164 3.57 -3.25 -26.20
CA GLU A 164 2.91 -2.96 -27.47
C GLU A 164 2.31 -1.54 -27.46
N ASP A 165 1.65 -1.17 -26.36
CA ASP A 165 1.08 0.17 -26.19
C ASP A 165 2.17 1.25 -26.17
N ALA A 166 3.28 1.01 -25.46
CA ALA A 166 4.41 1.94 -25.42
C ALA A 166 5.05 2.13 -26.81
N GLN A 167 5.23 1.04 -27.57
CA GLN A 167 5.73 1.08 -28.95
C GLN A 167 4.81 1.85 -29.88
N MET A 168 3.51 1.58 -29.82
CA MET A 168 2.49 2.24 -30.62
C MET A 168 2.46 3.75 -30.31
N ILE A 169 2.41 4.11 -29.02
CA ILE A 169 2.39 5.51 -28.57
C ILE A 169 3.67 6.23 -29.01
N TYR A 170 4.82 5.61 -28.82
CA TYR A 170 6.10 6.19 -29.24
C TYR A 170 6.17 6.42 -30.75
N THR A 171 5.72 5.46 -31.55
CA THR A 171 5.66 5.59 -33.02
C THR A 171 4.72 6.73 -33.42
N LYS A 172 3.58 6.86 -32.75
CA LYS A 172 2.64 7.98 -32.96
C LYS A 172 3.27 9.34 -32.61
N MET A 173 4.11 9.39 -31.57
CA MET A 173 4.83 10.60 -31.16
C MET A 173 5.94 11.00 -32.13
N THR A 174 6.65 10.05 -32.75
CA THR A 174 7.79 10.32 -33.64
C THR A 174 7.40 10.48 -35.11
N GLY A 175 6.20 10.08 -35.51
CA GLY A 175 5.55 10.54 -36.74
C GLY A 175 6.27 10.19 -38.05
N TYR A 176 6.89 9.01 -38.17
CA TYR A 176 7.62 8.55 -39.37
C TYR A 176 9.00 9.18 -39.63
N GLY A 177 9.81 9.41 -38.59
CA GLY A 177 11.21 9.76 -38.75
C GLY A 177 11.95 9.74 -37.43
N GLU A 178 13.26 9.52 -37.45
CA GLU A 178 14.17 9.46 -36.30
C GLU A 178 14.24 10.80 -35.55
N ILE A 179 13.16 11.21 -34.89
CA ILE A 179 13.21 12.34 -33.97
C ILE A 179 13.74 11.79 -32.64
N PRO A 180 14.91 12.25 -32.15
CA PRO A 180 15.38 11.89 -30.82
C PRO A 180 14.32 12.33 -29.79
N PHE A 181 13.96 11.41 -28.90
CA PHE A 181 13.04 11.54 -27.76
C PHE A 181 12.66 13.00 -27.45
N PRO A 182 11.39 13.42 -27.63
CA PRO A 182 11.04 14.84 -27.76
C PRO A 182 11.46 15.67 -26.54
N ILE A 183 12.64 16.29 -26.65
CA ILE A 183 13.31 17.04 -25.58
C ILE A 183 12.44 18.19 -25.08
N HIS A 184 11.57 18.74 -25.93
CA HIS A 184 10.68 19.84 -25.59
C HIS A 184 9.53 19.43 -24.67
N VAL A 185 8.96 18.22 -24.83
CA VAL A 185 7.95 17.71 -23.88
C VAL A 185 8.60 17.39 -22.52
N LEU A 186 9.84 16.93 -22.57
CA LEU A 186 10.63 16.60 -21.38
C LEU A 186 11.10 17.83 -20.59
N ARG A 187 11.20 19.01 -21.22
CA ARG A 187 11.52 20.28 -20.51
C ARG A 187 10.40 20.73 -19.57
N SER A 188 9.15 20.31 -19.81
CA SER A 188 8.01 20.60 -18.92
C SER A 188 7.98 19.70 -17.68
N ILE A 189 8.60 18.52 -17.75
CA ILE A 189 8.83 17.64 -16.61
C ILE A 189 10.09 18.14 -15.89
N HIS A 190 9.88 19.10 -14.99
CA HIS A 190 10.88 20.05 -14.47
C HIS A 190 12.13 19.49 -13.76
N THR A 191 12.40 18.19 -13.73
CA THR A 191 13.62 17.63 -13.12
C THR A 191 14.29 16.55 -13.99
N SER A 192 15.61 16.68 -14.16
CA SER A 192 16.48 15.79 -14.95
C SER A 192 16.41 14.30 -14.52
N TYR A 193 15.97 14.04 -13.30
CA TYR A 193 15.74 12.71 -12.74
C TYR A 193 14.62 11.94 -13.46
N ARG A 194 13.53 12.62 -13.81
CA ARG A 194 12.27 12.02 -14.30
C ARG A 194 12.35 11.57 -15.77
N LEU A 195 13.15 12.32 -16.50
CA LEU A 195 13.62 12.05 -17.85
C LEU A 195 14.37 10.72 -17.98
N ASN A 196 15.17 10.38 -16.97
CA ASN A 196 15.93 9.14 -16.96
C ASN A 196 15.02 7.94 -16.68
N GLU A 197 14.05 8.06 -15.77
CA GLU A 197 13.10 6.96 -15.49
C GLU A 197 12.25 6.60 -16.71
N LEU A 198 11.73 7.58 -17.46
CA LEU A 198 10.93 7.31 -18.66
C LEU A 198 11.80 6.76 -19.80
N LYS A 199 13.03 7.25 -19.98
CA LYS A 199 14.00 6.68 -20.93
C LYS A 199 14.41 5.27 -20.55
N ILE A 200 14.66 5.01 -19.27
CA ILE A 200 14.99 3.69 -18.74
C ILE A 200 13.79 2.76 -18.93
N GLY A 201 12.58 3.17 -18.56
CA GLY A 201 11.34 2.40 -18.75
C GLY A 201 11.06 2.07 -20.21
N PHE A 202 11.26 3.03 -21.11
CA PHE A 202 11.12 2.81 -22.54
C PHE A 202 12.21 1.84 -23.06
N THR A 203 13.47 2.03 -22.64
CA THR A 203 14.56 1.12 -22.99
C THR A 203 14.32 -0.29 -22.42
N ARG A 204 13.73 -0.40 -21.23
CA ARG A 204 13.31 -1.65 -20.56
C ARG A 204 12.32 -2.42 -21.40
N ILE A 205 11.30 -1.73 -21.87
CA ILE A 205 10.28 -2.28 -22.75
C ILE A 205 10.88 -2.75 -24.08
N MET A 206 11.64 -1.88 -24.75
CA MET A 206 12.15 -2.15 -26.09
C MET A 206 13.20 -3.28 -26.12
N ASN A 207 13.91 -3.49 -25.01
CA ASN A 207 14.95 -4.51 -24.89
C ASN A 207 14.64 -5.53 -23.78
N SER A 208 13.37 -5.88 -23.55
CA SER A 208 12.92 -6.68 -22.40
C SER A 208 13.74 -7.95 -22.12
N LYS A 209 14.20 -8.67 -23.17
CA LYS A 209 15.12 -9.82 -23.03
C LYS A 209 16.49 -9.44 -22.49
N GLN A 210 17.10 -8.37 -22.99
CA GLN A 210 18.38 -7.88 -22.49
C GLN A 210 18.23 -7.34 -21.06
N TRP A 211 17.08 -6.74 -20.75
CA TRP A 211 16.78 -6.25 -19.42
C TRP A 211 16.50 -7.35 -18.41
N LEU A 212 15.86 -8.46 -18.80
CA LEU A 212 15.76 -9.63 -17.93
C LEU A 212 17.17 -10.15 -17.58
N ARG A 213 18.07 -10.27 -18.58
CA ARG A 213 19.47 -10.67 -18.32
C ARG A 213 20.21 -9.67 -17.44
N LEU A 214 19.99 -8.37 -17.65
CA LEU A 214 20.60 -7.33 -16.82
C LEU A 214 20.03 -7.38 -15.40
N PHE A 215 18.74 -7.62 -15.24
CA PHE A 215 18.09 -7.79 -13.95
C PHE A 215 18.64 -8.99 -13.22
N GLU A 216 18.69 -10.16 -13.86
CA GLU A 216 19.32 -11.38 -13.34
C GLU A 216 20.77 -11.13 -12.95
N LYS A 217 21.53 -10.37 -13.76
CA LYS A 217 22.91 -9.97 -13.44
C LYS A 217 22.98 -9.04 -12.23
N ILE A 218 22.16 -8.00 -12.16
CA ILE A 218 22.09 -7.05 -11.04
C ILE A 218 21.75 -7.79 -9.75
N ILE A 219 20.76 -8.68 -9.84
CA ILE A 219 20.28 -9.48 -8.75
C ILE A 219 21.35 -10.46 -8.26
N SER A 220 22.01 -11.17 -9.19
CA SER A 220 23.01 -12.19 -8.85
C SER A 220 24.34 -11.64 -8.33
N GLN A 221 24.62 -10.36 -8.57
CA GLN A 221 25.85 -9.68 -8.13
C GLN A 221 25.76 -9.14 -6.69
N GLU A 222 25.21 -9.94 -5.76
CA GLU A 222 25.24 -9.64 -4.32
C GLU A 222 26.66 -9.25 -3.89
N GLY A 223 26.87 -7.98 -3.52
CA GLY A 223 28.11 -7.53 -2.86
C GLY A 223 29.04 -6.53 -3.57
N MET A 224 28.80 -6.10 -4.81
CA MET A 224 29.71 -5.10 -5.45
C MET A 224 29.30 -3.66 -5.13
N GLY A 225 30.16 -2.89 -4.47
CA GLY A 225 29.84 -1.65 -3.74
C GLY A 225 29.57 -0.36 -4.51
N GLU A 226 29.44 -0.32 -5.84
CA GLU A 226 29.56 0.98 -6.55
C GLU A 226 28.33 1.50 -7.29
N ASP A 227 27.24 0.76 -7.41
CA ASP A 227 26.03 1.33 -8.02
C ASP A 227 24.73 1.01 -7.27
N ARG A 228 24.73 1.40 -6.00
CA ARG A 228 23.53 1.39 -5.14
C ARG A 228 22.42 2.25 -5.74
N ILE A 229 22.77 3.37 -6.36
CA ILE A 229 21.82 4.35 -6.90
C ILE A 229 21.08 3.78 -8.12
N SER A 230 21.78 3.18 -9.08
CA SER A 230 21.11 2.57 -10.23
C SER A 230 20.31 1.32 -9.83
N ARG A 231 20.69 0.61 -8.76
CA ARG A 231 19.87 -0.48 -8.20
C ARG A 231 18.60 0.03 -7.54
N GLU A 232 18.70 1.02 -6.66
CA GLU A 232 17.53 1.61 -6.03
C GLU A 232 16.58 2.18 -7.10
N ARG A 233 17.10 2.88 -8.12
CA ARG A 233 16.33 3.34 -9.29
C ARG A 233 15.77 2.20 -10.14
N PHE A 234 16.52 1.10 -10.26
CA PHE A 234 16.04 -0.09 -10.97
C PHE A 234 14.77 -0.63 -10.33
N ILE A 235 14.81 -0.74 -9.01
CA ILE A 235 13.81 -1.46 -8.22
C ILE A 235 12.63 -0.53 -7.85
N GLN A 236 12.84 0.78 -7.72
CA GLN A 236 11.80 1.79 -7.39
C GLN A 236 10.54 1.71 -8.27
N ASN A 237 10.64 1.17 -9.49
CA ASN A 237 9.47 0.75 -10.24
C ASN A 237 8.99 -0.64 -9.76
N CYS A 238 8.30 -0.66 -8.62
CA CYS A 238 7.69 -1.86 -8.03
C CYS A 238 6.79 -2.63 -9.00
N MET A 239 6.14 -1.95 -9.96
CA MET A 239 5.30 -2.60 -10.97
C MET A 239 6.12 -3.49 -11.92
N GLY A 240 7.38 -3.13 -12.18
CA GLY A 240 8.30 -3.95 -12.97
C GLY A 240 8.68 -5.25 -12.27
N ILE A 241 8.69 -5.26 -10.93
CA ILE A 241 9.00 -6.47 -10.16
C ILE A 241 7.99 -7.56 -10.49
N ARG A 242 6.68 -7.28 -10.47
CA ARG A 242 5.66 -8.29 -10.82
C ARG A 242 5.84 -8.82 -12.25
N PHE A 243 6.17 -7.94 -13.18
CA PHE A 243 6.45 -8.32 -14.58
C PHE A 243 7.65 -9.27 -14.69
N PHE A 244 8.73 -8.99 -13.97
CA PHE A 244 9.94 -9.82 -14.01
C PHE A 244 9.82 -11.07 -13.13
N PHE A 245 9.15 -11.00 -11.99
CA PHE A 245 9.03 -12.07 -11.00
C PHE A 245 8.51 -13.37 -11.64
N ASN A 246 7.45 -13.27 -12.46
CA ASN A 246 6.88 -14.41 -13.17
C ASN A 246 7.76 -14.94 -14.32
N ARG A 247 8.82 -14.22 -14.68
CA ARG A 247 9.80 -14.59 -15.72
C ARG A 247 11.14 -15.03 -15.14
N LEU A 248 11.33 -14.92 -13.82
CA LEU A 248 12.54 -15.38 -13.15
C LEU A 248 12.49 -16.90 -13.04
N ASN A 249 13.52 -17.55 -13.58
CA ASN A 249 13.71 -18.98 -13.41
C ASN A 249 14.53 -19.24 -12.14
N GLY A 250 14.05 -20.16 -11.31
CA GLY A 250 14.77 -20.67 -10.14
C GLY A 250 14.51 -19.90 -8.84
N GLU A 251 14.52 -20.65 -7.75
CA GLU A 251 14.26 -20.19 -6.40
C GLU A 251 15.20 -19.06 -5.95
N ARG A 252 16.49 -19.13 -6.32
CA ARG A 252 17.47 -18.08 -5.99
C ARG A 252 17.08 -16.72 -6.56
N MET A 253 16.55 -16.67 -7.78
CA MET A 253 16.16 -15.41 -8.40
C MET A 253 14.90 -14.84 -7.76
N LYS A 254 13.93 -15.70 -7.42
CA LYS A 254 12.74 -15.31 -6.65
C LYS A 254 13.11 -14.78 -5.26
N TYR A 255 14.02 -15.45 -4.54
CA TYR A 255 14.57 -15.00 -3.26
C TYR A 255 15.11 -13.58 -3.36
N LEU A 256 16.03 -13.36 -4.31
CA LEU A 256 16.68 -12.07 -4.45
C LEU A 256 15.69 -10.98 -4.86
N CYS A 257 14.76 -11.30 -5.77
CA CYS A 257 13.70 -10.38 -6.14
C CYS A 257 12.86 -9.98 -4.93
N LEU A 258 12.44 -10.93 -4.10
CA LEU A 258 11.71 -10.65 -2.86
C LEU A 258 12.55 -9.84 -1.88
N PHE A 259 13.82 -10.20 -1.69
CA PHE A 259 14.73 -9.46 -0.82
C PHE A 259 14.85 -8.00 -1.26
N PHE A 260 14.98 -7.75 -2.57
CA PHE A 260 14.98 -6.39 -3.13
C PHE A 260 13.63 -5.68 -2.94
N CYS A 261 12.50 -6.38 -3.14
CA CYS A 261 11.16 -5.84 -2.86
C CYS A 261 11.07 -5.34 -1.42
N LEU A 262 11.51 -6.16 -0.47
CA LEU A 262 11.43 -5.86 0.95
C LEU A 262 12.34 -4.68 1.31
N LYS A 263 13.46 -4.50 0.64
CA LYS A 263 14.35 -3.34 0.85
C LYS A 263 13.83 -2.03 0.26
N LEU A 264 12.89 -2.07 -0.67
CA LEU A 264 12.29 -0.85 -1.18
C LEU A 264 11.41 -0.19 -0.12
N LYS A 265 11.73 1.05 0.20
CA LYS A 265 10.74 1.95 0.79
C LYS A 265 9.66 2.21 -0.27
N GLY A 266 8.39 1.96 0.08
CA GLY A 266 7.24 2.28 -0.76
C GLY A 266 6.80 1.21 -1.76
N ILE A 267 7.26 -0.04 -1.64
CA ILE A 267 6.60 -1.13 -2.37
C ILE A 267 5.14 -1.23 -1.94
N HIS A 268 4.23 -1.35 -2.91
CA HIS A 268 2.83 -1.53 -2.56
C HIS A 268 2.62 -2.90 -1.92
N HIS A 269 1.86 -2.97 -0.82
CA HIS A 269 1.61 -4.23 -0.12
C HIS A 269 0.98 -5.29 -1.02
N TYR A 270 0.16 -4.89 -2.00
CA TYR A 270 -0.40 -5.80 -3.00
C TYR A 270 0.66 -6.43 -3.91
N ASP A 271 1.69 -5.69 -4.31
CA ASP A 271 2.74 -6.22 -5.19
C ASP A 271 3.56 -7.28 -4.45
N LEU A 272 3.89 -7.01 -3.18
CA LEU A 272 4.54 -7.98 -2.29
C LEU A 272 3.65 -9.22 -2.10
N TYR A 273 2.37 -9.04 -1.77
CA TYR A 273 1.42 -10.15 -1.66
C TYR A 273 1.35 -10.96 -2.96
N SER A 274 1.27 -10.31 -4.12
CA SER A 274 1.23 -10.99 -5.41
C SER A 274 2.46 -11.86 -5.59
N CYS A 275 3.67 -11.35 -5.32
CA CYS A 275 4.90 -12.15 -5.39
C CYS A 275 4.88 -13.35 -4.45
N LEU A 276 4.42 -13.16 -3.20
CA LEU A 276 4.33 -14.26 -2.23
C LEU A 276 3.27 -15.31 -2.63
N SER A 277 2.17 -14.90 -3.26
CA SER A 277 1.08 -15.79 -3.67
C SER A 277 1.42 -16.69 -4.85
N GLU A 278 2.42 -16.31 -5.66
CA GLU A 278 2.93 -17.09 -6.79
C GLU A 278 3.98 -18.16 -6.36
N MET A 279 4.39 -18.14 -5.08
CA MET A 279 5.30 -19.13 -4.52
C MET A 279 4.52 -20.32 -3.95
N ASN A 280 5.04 -21.54 -4.16
CA ASN A 280 4.51 -22.69 -3.45
C ASN A 280 4.95 -22.67 -1.96
N ALA A 281 4.39 -23.59 -1.17
CA ALA A 281 4.62 -23.57 0.27
C ALA A 281 6.09 -23.86 0.66
N GLU A 282 6.79 -24.68 -0.10
CA GLU A 282 8.19 -25.05 0.14
C GLU A 282 9.11 -23.88 -0.24
N GLU A 283 8.97 -23.33 -1.46
CA GLU A 283 9.71 -22.14 -1.93
C GLU A 283 9.56 -20.98 -0.95
N LEU A 284 8.32 -20.70 -0.50
CA LEU A 284 8.08 -19.61 0.41
C LEU A 284 8.76 -19.84 1.78
N ASN A 285 8.73 -21.07 2.29
CA ASN A 285 9.38 -21.37 3.57
C ASN A 285 10.91 -21.22 3.46
N ASP A 286 11.53 -21.74 2.40
CA ASP A 286 12.97 -21.65 2.19
C ASP A 286 13.45 -20.21 1.95
N ILE A 287 12.66 -19.41 1.22
CA ILE A 287 12.96 -17.99 1.03
C ILE A 287 12.88 -17.25 2.37
N VAL A 288 11.81 -17.46 3.13
CA VAL A 288 11.56 -16.71 4.37
C VAL A 288 12.57 -17.05 5.47
N THR A 289 13.04 -18.30 5.57
CA THR A 289 14.08 -18.69 6.55
C THR A 289 15.43 -18.04 6.28
N ARG A 290 15.68 -17.62 5.03
CA ARG A 290 16.92 -16.94 4.62
C ARG A 290 16.86 -15.41 4.74
N LEU A 291 15.67 -14.85 4.93
CA LEU A 291 15.51 -13.40 5.05
C LEU A 291 16.12 -12.89 6.37
N PRO A 292 16.75 -11.71 6.36
CA PRO A 292 17.07 -11.04 7.61
C PRO A 292 15.77 -10.62 8.33
N GLN A 293 15.90 -10.42 9.65
CA GLN A 293 14.77 -10.21 10.54
C GLN A 293 13.97 -8.94 10.19
N GLU A 294 14.65 -7.90 9.72
CA GLU A 294 14.02 -6.63 9.31
C GLU A 294 13.10 -6.82 8.10
N GLU A 295 13.51 -7.63 7.12
CA GLU A 295 12.73 -7.97 5.94
C GLU A 295 11.56 -8.91 6.26
N LEU A 296 11.75 -9.85 7.21
CA LEU A 296 10.67 -10.69 7.70
C LEU A 296 9.55 -9.85 8.35
N TYR A 297 9.90 -8.84 9.14
CA TYR A 297 8.93 -7.90 9.69
C TYR A 297 8.09 -7.24 8.59
N ARG A 298 8.71 -6.80 7.49
CA ARG A 298 8.00 -6.16 6.37
C ARG A 298 7.01 -7.08 5.67
N ILE A 299 7.26 -8.39 5.65
CA ILE A 299 6.25 -9.36 5.20
C ILE A 299 5.03 -9.25 6.09
N PHE A 300 5.16 -9.37 7.41
CA PHE A 300 4.03 -9.28 8.32
C PHE A 300 3.32 -7.93 8.27
N GLU A 301 4.08 -6.85 8.15
CA GLU A 301 3.55 -5.49 7.98
C GLU A 301 2.62 -5.41 6.77
N SER A 302 2.99 -6.01 5.64
CA SER A 302 2.17 -6.00 4.42
C SER A 302 0.83 -6.71 4.58
N PHE A 303 0.78 -7.75 5.42
CA PHE A 303 -0.47 -8.43 5.76
C PHE A 303 -1.29 -7.68 6.82
N SER A 304 -0.74 -6.67 7.49
CA SER A 304 -1.49 -5.83 8.43
C SER A 304 -2.28 -4.70 7.76
N CYS A 305 -2.08 -4.53 6.46
CA CYS A 305 -2.69 -3.50 5.63
C CYS A 305 -3.92 -4.00 4.89
N TRP A 306 -4.80 -3.07 4.53
CA TRP A 306 -6.00 -3.38 3.77
C TRP A 306 -5.68 -4.03 2.43
N PRO A 307 -6.39 -5.10 2.02
CA PRO A 307 -7.44 -5.86 2.72
C PRO A 307 -6.93 -7.17 3.32
N PHE A 308 -5.62 -7.30 3.50
CA PHE A 308 -4.94 -8.56 3.81
C PHE A 308 -4.94 -8.91 5.30
N GLN A 309 -5.50 -8.06 6.16
CA GLN A 309 -5.54 -8.25 7.62
C GLN A 309 -6.15 -9.58 8.04
N ILE A 310 -7.08 -10.12 7.25
CA ILE A 310 -7.68 -11.44 7.53
C ILE A 310 -6.66 -12.57 7.51
N MET A 311 -5.57 -12.42 6.74
CA MET A 311 -4.50 -13.41 6.63
C MET A 311 -3.34 -13.12 7.59
N PHE A 312 -3.35 -12.00 8.31
CA PHE A 312 -2.22 -11.57 9.13
C PHE A 312 -1.79 -12.64 10.15
N LEU A 313 -2.73 -13.12 10.97
CA LEU A 313 -2.44 -14.11 12.00
C LEU A 313 -2.02 -15.46 11.40
N ASP A 314 -2.61 -15.83 10.25
CA ASP A 314 -2.24 -17.06 9.54
C ASP A 314 -0.78 -17.02 9.08
N VAL A 315 -0.35 -15.89 8.51
CA VAL A 315 1.04 -15.68 8.08
C VAL A 315 1.98 -15.64 9.28
N VAL A 316 1.63 -14.93 10.34
CA VAL A 316 2.44 -14.87 11.58
C VAL A 316 2.59 -16.25 12.21
N ASN A 317 1.50 -17.02 12.33
CA ASN A 317 1.52 -18.36 12.90
C ASN A 317 2.35 -19.33 12.06
N ARG A 318 2.32 -19.20 10.73
CA ARG A 318 3.13 -20.02 9.83
C ARG A 318 4.62 -19.82 10.06
N PHE A 319 5.05 -18.59 10.25
CA PHE A 319 6.47 -18.25 10.47
C PHE A 319 6.82 -18.06 11.94
N ARG A 320 5.99 -18.60 12.84
CA ARG A 320 6.11 -18.40 14.29
C ARG A 320 7.48 -18.74 14.85
N THR A 321 8.14 -19.77 14.34
CA THR A 321 9.47 -20.19 14.79
C THR A 321 10.58 -19.22 14.39
N LEU A 322 10.33 -18.35 13.40
CA LEU A 322 11.25 -17.33 12.91
C LEU A 322 11.02 -15.96 13.55
N VAL A 323 9.85 -15.76 14.17
CA VAL A 323 9.53 -14.53 14.92
C VAL A 323 10.40 -14.49 16.15
N THR A 324 11.36 -13.58 16.18
CA THR A 324 12.19 -13.30 17.36
C THR A 324 11.45 -12.40 18.36
N LYS A 325 12.03 -12.19 19.54
CA LYS A 325 11.52 -11.23 20.52
C LYS A 325 11.34 -9.84 19.89
N ASP A 326 12.34 -9.36 19.16
CA ASP A 326 12.30 -8.04 18.55
C ASP A 326 11.18 -7.92 17.51
N ILE A 327 11.03 -8.90 16.62
CA ILE A 327 9.92 -8.94 15.66
C ILE A 327 8.58 -8.98 16.38
N PHE A 328 8.43 -9.79 17.42
CA PHE A 328 7.17 -9.86 18.17
C PHE A 328 6.78 -8.50 18.75
N LEU A 329 7.73 -7.78 19.38
CA LEU A 329 7.48 -6.44 19.90
C LEU A 329 7.12 -5.44 18.81
N ASP A 330 7.78 -5.55 17.66
CA ASP A 330 7.55 -4.76 16.47
C ASP A 330 6.14 -4.99 15.88
N LEU A 331 5.66 -6.24 15.88
CA LEU A 331 4.28 -6.59 15.51
C LEU A 331 3.26 -6.05 16.51
N LEU A 332 3.53 -6.10 17.81
CA LEU A 332 2.67 -5.46 18.81
C LEU A 332 2.60 -3.96 18.56
N CYS A 333 3.74 -3.28 18.38
CA CYS A 333 3.80 -1.85 18.09
C CYS A 333 2.99 -1.49 16.85
N LEU A 334 3.06 -2.29 15.79
CA LEU A 334 2.31 -2.10 14.55
C LEU A 334 0.80 -2.10 14.78
N ILE A 335 0.28 -3.12 15.48
CA ILE A 335 -1.17 -3.24 15.74
C ILE A 335 -1.63 -2.15 16.72
N ILE A 336 -0.85 -1.89 17.76
CA ILE A 336 -1.07 -0.81 18.73
C ILE A 336 -1.13 0.55 18.03
N HIS A 337 -0.25 0.80 17.06
CA HIS A 337 -0.25 2.03 16.28
C HIS A 337 -1.56 2.20 15.50
N LYS A 338 -2.01 1.16 14.81
CA LYS A 338 -3.28 1.19 14.05
C LYS A 338 -4.48 1.44 14.98
N LEU A 339 -4.50 0.85 16.17
CA LEU A 339 -5.50 1.12 17.21
C LEU A 339 -5.45 2.57 17.70
N GLY A 340 -4.25 3.09 18.00
CA GLY A 340 -4.07 4.48 18.42
C GLY A 340 -4.50 5.49 17.36
N ARG A 341 -4.38 5.13 16.08
CA ARG A 341 -4.89 5.88 14.92
C ARG A 341 -6.38 5.69 14.66
N GLN A 342 -7.06 4.90 15.48
CA GLN A 342 -8.47 4.57 15.35
C GLN A 342 -8.81 3.97 13.98
N TRP A 343 -7.93 3.12 13.44
CA TRP A 343 -8.23 2.40 12.21
C TRP A 343 -9.40 1.45 12.47
N ARG A 344 -10.42 1.51 11.60
CA ARG A 344 -11.69 0.76 11.73
C ARG A 344 -11.98 -0.14 10.54
N ASP A 345 -11.01 -0.29 9.64
CA ASP A 345 -11.08 -1.15 8.46
C ASP A 345 -10.96 -2.64 8.82
N TYR A 346 -10.45 -2.96 10.02
CA TYR A 346 -10.38 -4.32 10.55
C TYR A 346 -10.50 -4.34 12.09
N PRO A 347 -10.98 -5.44 12.74
CA PRO A 347 -10.98 -5.57 14.20
C PRO A 347 -9.57 -5.79 14.76
N TYR A 348 -8.76 -4.73 14.80
CA TYR A 348 -7.38 -4.79 15.29
C TYR A 348 -7.28 -5.16 16.77
N GLU A 349 -8.32 -4.94 17.56
CA GLU A 349 -8.41 -5.38 18.95
C GLU A 349 -8.37 -6.91 19.06
N GLU A 350 -9.06 -7.60 18.14
CA GLU A 350 -9.06 -9.06 18.07
C GLU A 350 -7.70 -9.58 17.59
N ILE A 351 -7.12 -8.94 16.56
CA ILE A 351 -5.75 -9.27 16.13
C ILE A 351 -4.76 -9.16 17.28
N LEU A 352 -4.83 -8.08 18.07
CA LEU A 352 -3.89 -7.86 19.16
C LEU A 352 -4.01 -8.94 20.24
N LYS A 353 -5.25 -9.33 20.61
CA LYS A 353 -5.52 -10.40 21.58
C LYS A 353 -5.03 -11.76 21.08
N ASP A 354 -5.30 -12.08 19.83
CA ASP A 354 -4.91 -13.36 19.24
C ASP A 354 -3.40 -13.46 19.03
N LEU A 355 -2.77 -12.37 18.56
CA LEU A 355 -1.32 -12.26 18.46
C LEU A 355 -0.67 -12.44 19.83
N TRP A 356 -1.21 -11.78 20.86
CA TRP A 356 -0.74 -11.94 22.22
C TRP A 356 -0.82 -13.39 22.70
N LYS A 357 -2.00 -14.00 22.58
CA LYS A 357 -2.25 -15.39 22.98
C LYS A 357 -1.34 -16.37 22.23
N ALA A 358 -1.06 -16.11 20.95
CA ALA A 358 -0.19 -16.94 20.15
C ALA A 358 1.26 -16.95 20.67
N PHE A 359 1.75 -15.86 21.26
CA PHE A 359 3.16 -15.74 21.66
C PHE A 359 3.40 -15.68 23.17
N SER A 360 2.36 -15.61 24.00
CA SER A 360 2.46 -15.47 25.46
C SER A 360 3.28 -16.60 26.11
N SER A 361 3.18 -17.84 25.62
CA SER A 361 3.99 -18.95 26.16
C SER A 361 5.48 -18.81 25.86
N GLN A 362 5.84 -18.15 24.76
CA GLN A 362 7.21 -18.01 24.28
C GLN A 362 7.87 -16.72 24.79
N TYR A 363 7.10 -15.64 24.87
CA TYR A 363 7.60 -14.30 25.19
C TYR A 363 6.93 -13.62 26.39
N GLY A 364 5.95 -14.28 27.03
CA GLY A 364 5.18 -13.71 28.13
C GLY A 364 6.04 -13.23 29.29
N LYS A 365 7.03 -14.02 29.73
CA LYS A 365 7.96 -13.62 30.80
C LYS A 365 8.68 -12.31 30.50
N TYR A 366 9.17 -12.13 29.27
CA TYR A 366 9.87 -10.90 28.90
C TYR A 366 8.97 -9.68 28.92
N VAL A 367 7.70 -9.86 28.60
CA VAL A 367 6.72 -8.78 28.66
C VAL A 367 6.30 -8.51 30.10
N GLU A 368 6.17 -9.53 30.94
CA GLU A 368 5.91 -9.37 32.38
C GLU A 368 7.02 -8.59 33.08
N GLU A 369 8.28 -8.84 32.69
CA GLU A 369 9.48 -8.16 33.20
C GLU A 369 9.60 -6.71 32.69
N ASP A 370 9.14 -6.42 31.48
CA ASP A 370 9.06 -5.06 30.96
C ASP A 370 7.79 -4.40 31.51
N GLU A 371 7.95 -3.59 32.57
CA GLU A 371 6.85 -2.91 33.26
C GLU A 371 5.88 -2.22 32.28
N THR A 372 6.39 -1.73 31.14
CA THR A 372 5.53 -1.04 30.20
C THR A 372 4.75 -1.98 29.29
N LEU A 373 5.41 -2.98 28.71
CA LEU A 373 4.71 -3.98 27.92
C LEU A 373 3.71 -4.75 28.78
N ASN A 374 4.04 -4.98 30.06
CA ASN A 374 3.12 -5.54 31.04
C ASN A 374 1.88 -4.64 31.24
N GLY A 375 2.08 -3.32 31.36
CA GLY A 375 0.98 -2.35 31.46
C GLY A 375 0.06 -2.37 30.23
N ILE A 376 0.64 -2.39 29.03
CA ILE A 376 -0.10 -2.51 27.76
C ILE A 376 -0.85 -3.84 27.71
N THR A 377 -0.18 -4.93 28.07
CA THR A 377 -0.71 -6.29 28.04
C THR A 377 -1.90 -6.44 28.98
N LYS A 378 -1.77 -6.00 30.23
CA LYS A 378 -2.88 -6.00 31.19
C LYS A 378 -4.04 -5.19 30.66
N TYR A 379 -3.78 -4.00 30.16
CA TYR A 379 -4.83 -3.17 29.56
C TYR A 379 -5.52 -3.87 28.38
N VAL A 380 -4.77 -4.48 27.46
CA VAL A 380 -5.33 -5.13 26.27
C VAL A 380 -6.09 -6.42 26.60
N ILE A 381 -5.59 -7.22 27.53
CA ILE A 381 -6.20 -8.52 27.89
C ILE A 381 -7.41 -8.30 28.79
N GLU A 382 -7.25 -7.47 29.82
CA GLU A 382 -8.21 -7.36 30.91
C GLU A 382 -9.29 -6.31 30.64
N ALA A 383 -9.02 -5.30 29.80
CA ALA A 383 -10.02 -4.27 29.55
C ALA A 383 -11.16 -4.80 28.64
N PRO A 384 -12.41 -4.41 28.94
CA PRO A 384 -13.55 -4.73 28.11
C PRO A 384 -13.40 -4.06 26.73
N ILE A 385 -13.74 -4.79 25.66
CA ILE A 385 -13.82 -4.24 24.31
C ILE A 385 -15.16 -3.49 24.19
N PRO A 386 -15.19 -2.27 23.62
CA PRO A 386 -14.06 -1.51 23.05
C PRO A 386 -13.21 -0.78 24.10
N PHE A 387 -11.90 -0.73 23.88
CA PHE A 387 -10.97 -0.02 24.78
C PHE A 387 -11.21 1.50 24.77
N ASN A 388 -10.97 2.16 25.90
CA ASN A 388 -10.80 3.62 25.90
C ASN A 388 -9.45 3.95 25.25
N ILE A 389 -9.48 4.56 24.07
CA ILE A 389 -8.28 4.91 23.31
C ILE A 389 -7.43 5.94 24.07
N GLU A 390 -8.04 6.84 24.83
CA GLU A 390 -7.30 7.87 25.56
C GLU A 390 -6.49 7.26 26.71
N ASP A 391 -7.09 6.34 27.47
CA ASP A 391 -6.40 5.59 28.51
C ASP A 391 -5.28 4.73 27.92
N PHE A 392 -5.52 4.12 26.76
CA PHE A 392 -4.53 3.34 26.04
C PHE A 392 -3.33 4.17 25.57
N LEU A 393 -3.59 5.34 24.97
CA LEU A 393 -2.54 6.28 24.57
C LEU A 393 -1.78 6.82 25.79
N ASN A 394 -2.44 7.01 26.92
CA ASN A 394 -1.78 7.40 28.17
C ASN A 394 -0.83 6.31 28.67
N VAL A 395 -1.17 5.03 28.52
CA VAL A 395 -0.26 3.91 28.82
C VAL A 395 0.93 3.92 27.86
N ILE A 396 0.71 4.09 26.56
CA ILE A 396 1.78 4.17 25.54
C ILE A 396 2.72 5.35 25.79
N ASN A 397 2.17 6.52 26.13
CA ASN A 397 2.93 7.74 26.41
C ASN A 397 3.82 7.64 27.65
N ARG A 398 3.67 6.62 28.47
CA ARG A 398 4.57 6.33 29.59
C ARG A 398 5.72 5.39 29.20
N CYS A 399 5.72 4.87 27.97
CA CYS A 399 6.73 3.93 27.49
C CYS A 399 7.81 4.59 26.64
N ASP A 400 9.03 4.71 27.15
CA ASP A 400 10.11 5.24 26.31
C ASP A 400 10.60 4.24 25.27
N THR A 401 10.63 2.94 25.58
CA THR A 401 10.99 1.87 24.62
C THR A 401 9.99 1.77 23.47
N LEU A 402 8.69 1.74 23.79
CA LEU A 402 7.63 1.70 22.79
C LEU A 402 7.57 3.01 22.04
N LYS A 403 7.76 4.18 22.68
CA LYS A 403 7.93 5.45 21.96
C LYS A 403 9.09 5.38 20.99
N ILE A 404 10.26 4.86 21.35
CA ILE A 404 11.39 4.77 20.43
C ILE A 404 11.08 3.85 19.25
N ARG A 405 10.44 2.69 19.49
CA ARG A 405 10.03 1.77 18.41
C ARG A 405 8.91 2.33 17.55
N ILE A 406 7.87 2.86 18.18
CA ILE A 406 6.82 3.61 17.52
C ILE A 406 7.43 4.75 16.72
N LEU A 407 8.37 5.52 17.28
CA LEU A 407 9.08 6.59 16.58
C LEU A 407 9.96 6.04 15.45
N LYS A 408 10.50 4.82 15.54
CA LYS A 408 11.11 4.15 14.38
C LYS A 408 10.05 3.87 13.31
N TYR A 409 8.84 3.47 13.68
CA TYR A 409 7.73 3.35 12.73
C TYR A 409 7.27 4.69 12.19
N PHE A 410 7.24 5.75 13.00
CA PHE A 410 7.09 7.09 12.46
C PHE A 410 8.24 7.33 11.48
N CYS A 411 9.51 7.37 11.92
CA CYS A 411 10.67 7.68 11.08
C CYS A 411 10.96 6.75 9.89
N PHE A 412 10.46 5.51 9.83
CA PHE A 412 10.59 4.62 8.66
C PHE A 412 9.47 4.81 7.65
N PHE A 413 8.33 5.28 8.13
CA PHE A 413 7.36 5.96 7.31
C PHE A 413 7.87 7.36 6.94
N TRP A 414 9.02 7.83 7.48
CA TRP A 414 9.77 9.03 7.08
C TRP A 414 11.10 8.64 6.37
#